data_AF-A0A356KH27-F1
#
_entry.id   AF-A0A356KH27-F1
#
_cell.length_a   1.000
_cell.length_b   1.000
_cell.length_c   1.000
_cell.angle_alpha   90.00
_cell.angle_beta   90.00
_cell.angle_gamma   90.00
#
_symmetry.space_group_name_H-M   'P 1'
#
loop_
_entity.id
_entity.type
_entity.pdbx_description
1 polymer ?
#
loop_
_entity_poly.entity_id
_entity_poly.type
_entity_poly.pdbx_seq_one_letter_code
_entity_poly.pdbx_strand_id
1 'polypeptide(L)'
;MKPFLALTFALLLSLPTSAQDEVVHLRDYDVSGLNEGLVANRLTCDLHFHLTKKGHVKWATVVERLPELRRIFEPAGVQLRVASARLIEIPAAWHSLKPHRGDPPAKEATTFYGKYGASSRLAPATERVFRGVIGKEGPGAVSSVHFVSIRKVDTGWWERGSDGAWRYETAGTSACSFPPYMFADRIPARLRGVITLSSGSAASRTLAHELGHKLINVSHEGVGRDPQGEQWGPDDLMIYGRGTRIPAGAEGRFQRERLQKSPFLYRTVAGERRFNPPYKEGGHYWDPIYAGLWAEEPPKRERARVQQGMADRLPSDAEPDHASPRGGPR
;
A
#
# COMPACT_ATOMS: atom_id res chain seq x y z
N MET A 1 19.75 -14.50 -59.16
CA MET A 1 19.01 -15.10 -58.02
C MET A 1 18.88 -14.04 -56.94
N LYS A 2 17.65 -13.57 -56.67
CA LYS A 2 17.35 -12.57 -55.61
C LYS A 2 16.75 -13.31 -54.42
N PRO A 3 17.19 -13.12 -53.17
CA PRO A 3 16.47 -13.66 -52.03
C PRO A 3 15.31 -12.71 -51.68
N PHE A 4 14.12 -13.31 -51.58
CA PHE A 4 12.90 -12.67 -51.06
C PHE A 4 13.03 -12.59 -49.53
N LEU A 5 13.05 -11.37 -48.98
CA LEU A 5 12.96 -11.13 -47.55
C LEU A 5 11.47 -11.15 -47.16
N ALA A 6 11.01 -12.24 -46.54
CA ALA A 6 9.67 -12.31 -45.98
C ALA A 6 9.64 -11.56 -44.65
N LEU A 7 9.11 -10.34 -44.66
CA LEU A 7 8.87 -9.54 -43.47
C LEU A 7 7.63 -10.09 -42.74
N THR A 8 7.84 -10.84 -41.66
CA THR A 8 6.76 -11.33 -40.80
C THR A 8 6.31 -10.20 -39.88
N PHE A 9 5.19 -9.57 -40.20
CA PHE A 9 4.54 -8.59 -39.33
C PHE A 9 3.90 -9.34 -38.15
N ALA A 10 4.56 -9.32 -36.98
CA ALA A 10 3.96 -9.78 -35.73
C ALA A 10 2.90 -8.77 -35.30
N LEU A 11 1.64 -9.06 -35.63
CA LEU A 11 0.49 -8.31 -35.13
C LEU A 11 0.37 -8.61 -33.62
N LEU A 12 0.88 -7.72 -32.78
CA LEU A 12 0.62 -7.68 -31.34
C LEU A 12 -0.89 -7.43 -31.15
N LEU A 13 -1.66 -8.52 -31.05
CA LEU A 13 -3.06 -8.49 -30.62
C LEU A 13 -3.09 -8.05 -29.16
N SER A 14 -3.22 -6.75 -28.92
CA SER A 14 -3.74 -6.24 -27.66
C SER A 14 -5.16 -6.79 -27.52
N LEU A 15 -5.34 -7.82 -26.69
CA LEU A 15 -6.67 -8.34 -26.36
C LEU A 15 -7.55 -7.16 -25.93
N PRO A 16 -8.71 -6.94 -26.56
CA PRO A 16 -9.60 -5.86 -26.14
C PRO A 16 -10.02 -6.12 -24.70
N THR A 17 -9.84 -5.11 -23.84
CA THR A 17 -10.45 -5.07 -22.52
C THR A 17 -11.95 -5.26 -22.72
N SER A 18 -12.47 -6.40 -22.28
CA SER A 18 -13.90 -6.74 -22.39
C SER A 18 -14.73 -5.59 -21.81
N ALA A 19 -15.83 -5.21 -22.48
CA ALA A 19 -16.82 -4.23 -21.98
C ALA A 19 -17.41 -4.59 -20.60
N GLN A 20 -17.09 -5.78 -20.06
CA GLN A 20 -17.48 -6.25 -18.74
C GLN A 20 -16.56 -5.79 -17.59
N ASP A 21 -15.43 -5.15 -17.88
CA ASP A 21 -14.45 -4.66 -16.89
C ASP A 21 -14.49 -3.13 -16.69
N GLU A 22 -15.60 -2.49 -17.06
CA GLU A 22 -15.71 -1.03 -16.98
C GLU A 22 -16.25 -0.56 -15.63
N VAL A 23 -15.56 0.42 -15.04
CA VAL A 23 -16.03 1.16 -13.87
C VAL A 23 -16.88 2.32 -14.35
N VAL A 24 -18.15 2.37 -13.95
CA VAL A 24 -19.05 3.47 -14.29
C VAL A 24 -18.98 4.52 -13.19
N HIS A 25 -18.57 5.73 -13.55
CA HIS A 25 -18.62 6.89 -12.66
C HIS A 25 -20.06 7.38 -12.55
N LEU A 26 -20.58 7.51 -11.31
CA LEU A 26 -21.96 7.93 -11.07
C LEU A 26 -22.06 9.37 -10.62
N ARG A 27 -21.15 9.81 -9.72
CA ARG A 27 -21.03 11.21 -9.28
C ARG A 27 -19.77 11.45 -8.48
N ASP A 28 -19.38 12.71 -8.40
CA ASP A 28 -18.44 13.20 -7.39
C ASP A 28 -19.19 13.80 -6.19
N TYR A 29 -18.58 13.68 -5.02
CA TYR A 29 -19.04 14.33 -3.81
C TYR A 29 -18.28 15.64 -3.61
N ASP A 30 -18.97 16.67 -3.13
CA ASP A 30 -18.32 17.90 -2.71
C ASP A 30 -17.48 17.67 -1.45
N VAL A 31 -16.21 18.07 -1.51
CA VAL A 31 -15.22 17.94 -0.44
C VAL A 31 -14.62 19.30 -0.05
N SER A 32 -15.09 20.39 -0.64
CA SER A 32 -14.52 21.74 -0.48
C SER A 32 -14.48 22.18 0.99
N GLY A 33 -15.59 22.03 1.71
CA GLY A 33 -15.70 22.36 3.14
C GLY A 33 -15.04 21.34 4.09
N LEU A 34 -14.59 20.19 3.59
CA LEU A 34 -14.01 19.15 4.47
C LEU A 34 -12.58 19.48 4.89
N ASN A 35 -11.88 20.38 4.20
CA ASN A 35 -10.45 20.62 4.38
C ASN A 35 -10.13 21.93 5.10
N GLU A 36 -11.11 22.52 5.76
CA GLU A 36 -10.91 23.68 6.62
C GLU A 36 -9.94 23.35 7.78
N GLY A 37 -9.10 24.31 8.13
CA GLY A 37 -8.13 24.18 9.24
C GLY A 37 -6.83 23.45 8.90
N LEU A 38 -6.58 23.06 7.65
CA LEU A 38 -5.26 22.54 7.24
C LEU A 38 -4.20 23.65 7.33
N VAL A 39 -3.06 23.31 7.92
CA VAL A 39 -1.96 24.26 8.14
C VAL A 39 -0.82 23.97 7.17
N ALA A 40 -0.19 25.03 6.64
CA ALA A 40 1.01 24.90 5.82
C ALA A 40 2.17 24.27 6.62
N ASN A 41 3.12 23.68 5.92
CA ASN A 41 4.30 23.03 6.50
C ASN A 41 4.01 21.91 7.53
N ARG A 42 2.79 21.38 7.60
CA ARG A 42 2.43 20.18 8.39
C ARG A 42 2.37 18.94 7.48
N LEU A 43 2.75 17.77 8.01
CA LEU A 43 2.67 16.52 7.25
C LEU A 43 1.22 16.25 6.87
N THR A 44 0.96 16.11 5.58
CA THR A 44 -0.38 15.97 5.03
C THR A 44 -0.48 14.71 4.19
N CYS A 45 -1.55 13.94 4.41
CA CYS A 45 -1.93 12.81 3.55
C CYS A 45 -3.14 13.21 2.71
N ASP A 46 -3.09 12.94 1.41
CA ASP A 46 -4.23 13.06 0.51
C ASP A 46 -5.02 11.74 0.49
N LEU A 47 -6.29 11.82 0.88
CA LEU A 47 -7.24 10.71 0.92
C LEU A 47 -8.21 10.80 -0.26
N HIS A 48 -8.29 9.73 -1.03
CA HIS A 48 -9.23 9.58 -2.14
C HIS A 48 -10.23 8.46 -1.84
N PHE A 49 -11.53 8.77 -1.83
CA PHE A 49 -12.57 7.78 -1.56
C PHE A 49 -13.27 7.34 -2.86
N HIS A 50 -13.20 6.06 -3.15
CA HIS A 50 -13.85 5.38 -4.27
C HIS A 50 -14.96 4.49 -3.70
N LEU A 51 -16.14 5.06 -3.50
CA LEU A 51 -17.28 4.37 -2.91
C LEU A 51 -18.05 3.64 -3.99
N THR A 52 -18.38 2.37 -3.77
CA THR A 52 -19.15 1.59 -4.75
C THR A 52 -20.64 1.61 -4.40
N LYS A 53 -21.50 1.66 -5.42
CA LYS A 53 -22.97 1.66 -5.28
C LYS A 53 -23.48 0.54 -4.36
N LYS A 54 -22.95 -0.68 -4.54
CA LYS A 54 -23.29 -1.87 -3.73
C LYS A 54 -22.35 -2.11 -2.55
N GLY A 55 -21.40 -1.22 -2.29
CA GLY A 55 -20.50 -1.29 -1.14
C GLY A 55 -21.20 -0.95 0.17
N HIS A 56 -20.66 -1.47 1.28
CA HIS A 56 -21.22 -1.26 2.62
C HIS A 56 -20.93 0.13 3.18
N VAL A 57 -19.77 0.72 2.87
CA VAL A 57 -19.40 2.06 3.33
C VAL A 57 -20.05 3.12 2.45
N LYS A 58 -20.75 4.08 3.08
CA LYS A 58 -21.42 5.20 2.42
C LYS A 58 -20.73 6.52 2.76
N TRP A 59 -20.91 7.52 1.88
CA TRP A 59 -20.24 8.82 2.01
C TRP A 59 -20.60 9.54 3.31
N ALA A 60 -21.89 9.55 3.68
CA ALA A 60 -22.34 10.18 4.93
C ALA A 60 -21.61 9.61 6.15
N THR A 61 -21.40 8.28 6.19
CA THR A 61 -20.65 7.63 7.26
C THR A 61 -19.18 8.02 7.25
N VAL A 62 -18.54 8.17 6.08
CA VAL A 62 -17.16 8.67 6.00
C VAL A 62 -17.09 10.08 6.60
N VAL A 63 -17.97 10.98 6.16
CA VAL A 63 -18.02 12.38 6.63
C VAL A 63 -18.20 12.47 8.15
N GLU A 64 -19.13 11.70 8.70
CA GLU A 64 -19.37 11.62 10.16
C GLU A 64 -18.13 11.22 10.96
N ARG A 65 -17.24 10.40 10.37
CA ARG A 65 -16.10 9.76 11.05
C ARG A 65 -14.78 10.51 10.84
N LEU A 66 -14.71 11.41 9.85
CA LEU A 66 -13.52 12.21 9.56
C LEU A 66 -12.98 13.00 10.76
N PRO A 67 -13.80 13.66 11.61
CA PRO A 67 -13.28 14.41 12.75
C PRO A 67 -12.52 13.53 13.73
N GLU A 68 -13.04 12.34 14.02
CA GLU A 68 -12.37 11.37 14.89
C GLU A 68 -11.10 10.82 14.27
N LEU A 69 -11.15 10.45 12.98
CA LEU A 69 -9.98 9.97 12.25
C LEU A 69 -8.84 11.00 12.29
N ARG A 70 -9.14 12.30 12.12
CA ARG A 70 -8.18 13.39 12.22
C ARG A 70 -7.58 13.50 13.62
N ARG A 71 -8.43 13.47 14.66
CA ARG A 71 -8.02 13.54 16.06
C ARG A 71 -7.04 12.41 16.46
N ILE A 72 -7.08 11.26 15.80
CA ILE A 72 -6.13 10.16 16.05
C ILE A 72 -4.72 10.51 15.54
N PHE A 73 -4.60 11.12 14.36
CA PHE A 73 -3.32 11.44 13.73
C PHE A 73 -2.74 12.80 14.14
N GLU A 74 -3.60 13.70 14.63
CA GLU A 74 -3.22 15.06 15.00
C GLU A 74 -2.07 15.11 16.04
N PRO A 75 -2.07 14.32 17.13
CA PRO A 75 -0.98 14.30 18.10
C PRO A 75 0.36 13.80 17.55
N ALA A 76 0.33 13.06 16.42
CA ALA A 76 1.52 12.63 15.69
C ALA A 76 1.99 13.67 14.66
N GLY A 77 1.33 14.84 14.60
CA GLY A 77 1.70 15.93 13.69
C GLY A 77 1.23 15.74 12.24
N VAL A 78 0.34 14.78 11.98
CA VAL A 78 -0.19 14.49 10.64
C VAL A 78 -1.60 15.08 10.50
N GLN A 79 -1.86 15.72 9.36
CA GLN A 79 -3.18 16.19 8.95
C GLN A 79 -3.70 15.38 7.76
N LEU A 80 -5.01 15.16 7.71
CA LEU A 80 -5.66 14.35 6.68
C LEU A 80 -6.55 15.22 5.80
N ARG A 81 -6.17 15.32 4.53
CA ARG A 81 -6.90 16.08 3.51
C ARG A 81 -7.74 15.12 2.68
N VAL A 82 -9.02 15.40 2.55
CA VAL A 82 -9.87 14.68 1.59
C VAL A 82 -9.68 15.31 0.23
N ALA A 83 -8.92 14.65 -0.64
CA ALA A 83 -8.57 15.16 -1.96
C ALA A 83 -9.70 14.96 -2.98
N SER A 84 -10.40 13.83 -2.90
CA SER A 84 -11.59 13.56 -3.74
C SER A 84 -12.44 12.48 -3.10
N ALA A 85 -13.74 12.50 -3.38
CA ALA A 85 -14.64 11.39 -3.09
C ALA A 85 -15.60 11.20 -4.25
N ARG A 86 -15.78 9.96 -4.70
CA ARG A 86 -16.64 9.61 -5.82
C ARG A 86 -17.48 8.37 -5.54
N LEU A 87 -18.66 8.33 -6.15
CA LEU A 87 -19.52 7.16 -6.21
C LEU A 87 -19.35 6.50 -7.58
N ILE A 88 -19.07 5.21 -7.59
CA ILE A 88 -18.87 4.41 -8.80
C ILE A 88 -19.72 3.14 -8.76
N GLU A 89 -19.97 2.56 -9.92
CA GLU A 89 -20.48 1.21 -10.09
C GLU A 89 -19.37 0.34 -10.70
N ILE A 90 -19.14 -0.83 -10.10
CA ILE A 90 -18.11 -1.77 -10.53
C ILE A 90 -18.78 -3.06 -11.02
N PRO A 91 -18.10 -3.83 -11.90
CA PRO A 91 -18.59 -5.12 -12.36
C PRO A 91 -18.94 -6.04 -11.18
N ALA A 92 -19.99 -6.87 -11.35
CA ALA A 92 -20.45 -7.77 -10.29
C ALA A 92 -19.34 -8.73 -9.81
N ALA A 93 -18.46 -9.16 -10.71
CA ALA A 93 -17.32 -10.02 -10.42
C ALA A 93 -16.28 -9.35 -9.49
N TRP A 94 -16.29 -8.02 -9.39
CA TRP A 94 -15.31 -7.24 -8.62
C TRP A 94 -15.79 -6.96 -7.18
N HIS A 95 -17.00 -7.38 -6.81
CA HIS A 95 -17.53 -7.18 -5.45
C HIS A 95 -16.84 -8.04 -4.37
N SER A 96 -16.03 -9.03 -4.75
CA SER A 96 -15.25 -9.83 -3.82
C SER A 96 -13.81 -9.88 -4.28
N LEU A 97 -12.88 -9.41 -3.45
CA LEU A 97 -11.46 -9.52 -3.73
C LEU A 97 -10.93 -10.90 -3.35
N LYS A 98 -9.95 -11.37 -4.11
CA LYS A 98 -9.17 -12.56 -3.74
C LYS A 98 -8.04 -12.16 -2.80
N PRO A 99 -7.71 -13.00 -1.81
CA PRO A 99 -6.62 -12.72 -0.90
C PRO A 99 -5.31 -12.66 -1.69
N HIS A 100 -4.39 -11.83 -1.20
CA HIS A 100 -3.03 -11.81 -1.69
C HIS A 100 -2.33 -13.13 -1.38
N ARG A 101 -1.39 -13.60 -2.20
CA ARG A 101 -0.68 -14.85 -1.94
C ARG A 101 0.79 -14.71 -2.25
N GLY A 102 1.62 -15.32 -1.42
CA GLY A 102 3.05 -15.51 -1.66
C GLY A 102 3.43 -16.98 -1.60
N ASP A 103 4.68 -17.28 -1.92
CA ASP A 103 5.27 -18.60 -1.73
C ASP A 103 5.30 -18.97 -0.23
N PRO A 104 5.22 -20.28 0.11
CA PRO A 104 5.41 -20.72 1.48
C PRO A 104 6.73 -20.18 2.05
N PRO A 105 6.77 -19.74 3.32
CA PRO A 105 8.00 -19.29 3.93
C PRO A 105 9.06 -20.39 4.00
N ALA A 106 10.33 -19.99 4.19
CA ALA A 106 11.38 -20.96 4.48
C ALA A 106 11.06 -21.77 5.75
N LYS A 107 11.53 -23.03 5.84
CA LYS A 107 11.25 -23.90 7.02
C LYS A 107 11.74 -23.28 8.33
N GLU A 108 12.81 -22.51 8.24
CA GLU A 108 13.51 -21.81 9.31
C GLU A 108 12.95 -20.40 9.61
N ALA A 109 11.95 -19.91 8.87
CA ALA A 109 11.37 -18.59 9.11
C ALA A 109 10.56 -18.57 10.43
N THR A 110 11.06 -17.83 11.42
CA THR A 110 10.45 -17.73 12.76
C THR A 110 9.86 -16.36 13.06
N THR A 111 10.46 -15.28 12.55
CA THR A 111 9.98 -13.90 12.74
C THR A 111 8.79 -13.59 11.84
N PHE A 112 7.99 -12.57 12.20
CA PHE A 112 6.90 -12.11 11.35
C PHE A 112 7.42 -11.69 9.97
N TYR A 113 8.46 -10.87 9.93
CA TYR A 113 9.02 -10.44 8.64
C TYR A 113 9.78 -11.52 7.89
N GLY A 114 10.29 -12.56 8.54
CA GLY A 114 10.84 -13.73 7.84
C GLY A 114 9.73 -14.57 7.19
N LYS A 115 8.55 -14.66 7.83
CA LYS A 115 7.37 -15.36 7.29
C LYS A 115 6.74 -14.63 6.11
N TYR A 116 6.56 -13.31 6.23
CA TYR A 116 5.96 -12.48 5.18
C TYR A 116 7.00 -11.75 4.33
N GLY A 117 8.27 -12.15 4.51
CA GLY A 117 9.44 -11.61 3.85
C GLY A 117 9.41 -11.88 2.36
N ALA A 118 8.95 -10.86 1.65
CA ALA A 118 9.21 -10.65 0.23
C ALA A 118 8.54 -11.60 -0.80
N SER A 119 7.58 -12.45 -0.44
CA SER A 119 6.90 -13.31 -1.42
C SER A 119 5.46 -12.88 -1.76
N SER A 120 4.78 -12.13 -0.88
CA SER A 120 3.38 -11.75 -1.07
C SER A 120 3.16 -10.89 -2.31
N ARG A 121 2.14 -11.25 -3.10
CA ARG A 121 1.70 -10.57 -4.33
C ARG A 121 0.19 -10.40 -4.31
N LEU A 122 -0.30 -9.34 -4.96
CA LEU A 122 -1.72 -9.24 -5.25
C LEU A 122 -2.13 -10.38 -6.17
N ALA A 123 -3.32 -10.94 -5.94
CA ALA A 123 -3.94 -11.79 -6.95
C ALA A 123 -4.18 -10.95 -8.22
N PRO A 124 -3.93 -11.49 -9.44
CA PRO A 124 -4.12 -10.73 -10.68
C PRO A 124 -5.53 -10.13 -10.83
N ALA A 125 -6.56 -10.83 -10.33
CA ALA A 125 -7.93 -10.31 -10.32
C ALA A 125 -8.08 -9.08 -9.41
N THR A 126 -7.50 -9.10 -8.20
CA THR A 126 -7.51 -7.97 -7.27
C THR A 126 -6.76 -6.77 -7.83
N GLU A 127 -5.62 -7.00 -8.50
CA GLU A 127 -4.87 -5.94 -9.16
C GLU A 127 -5.67 -5.29 -10.31
N ARG A 128 -6.39 -6.09 -11.12
CA ARG A 128 -7.29 -5.56 -12.16
C ARG A 128 -8.36 -4.64 -11.58
N VAL A 129 -8.98 -5.02 -10.45
CA VAL A 129 -9.96 -4.16 -9.77
C VAL A 129 -9.34 -2.82 -9.38
N PHE A 130 -8.16 -2.82 -8.75
CA PHE A 130 -7.51 -1.58 -8.33
C PHE A 130 -7.14 -0.69 -9.50
N ARG A 131 -6.64 -1.28 -10.60
CA ARG A 131 -6.34 -0.55 -11.84
C ARG A 131 -7.58 0.07 -12.46
N GLY A 132 -8.70 -0.65 -12.49
CA GLY A 132 -9.96 -0.15 -13.02
C GLY A 132 -10.54 0.99 -12.19
N VAL A 133 -10.52 0.86 -10.85
CA VAL A 133 -11.11 1.86 -9.94
C VAL A 133 -10.28 3.14 -9.86
N ILE A 134 -8.95 3.02 -9.72
CA ILE A 134 -8.08 4.18 -9.53
C ILE A 134 -7.75 4.84 -10.88
N GLY A 135 -7.86 4.09 -11.98
CA GLY A 135 -7.57 4.59 -13.31
C GLY A 135 -6.10 4.95 -13.53
N LYS A 136 -5.86 5.78 -14.55
CA LYS A 136 -4.55 6.38 -14.86
C LYS A 136 -4.52 7.80 -14.30
N GLU A 137 -4.37 7.98 -12.99
CA GLU A 137 -4.31 9.33 -12.40
C GLU A 137 -2.93 9.99 -12.58
N GLY A 138 -2.93 11.34 -12.59
CA GLY A 138 -1.80 12.22 -12.90
C GLY A 138 -0.71 12.32 -11.82
N PRO A 139 0.16 13.36 -11.87
CA PRO A 139 1.28 13.52 -10.95
C PRO A 139 0.81 13.51 -9.49
N GLY A 140 1.34 12.59 -8.67
CA GLY A 140 0.99 12.45 -7.25
C GLY A 140 0.22 11.17 -6.88
N ALA A 141 -0.33 10.42 -7.85
CA ALA A 141 -1.05 9.16 -7.57
C ALA A 141 -0.21 8.11 -6.81
N VAL A 142 1.12 8.16 -6.94
CA VAL A 142 2.05 7.26 -6.21
C VAL A 142 2.15 7.60 -4.72
N SER A 143 1.79 8.83 -4.34
CA SER A 143 1.90 9.37 -2.98
C SER A 143 0.53 9.64 -2.34
N SER A 144 -0.55 9.16 -2.95
CA SER A 144 -1.92 9.28 -2.44
C SER A 144 -2.41 7.99 -1.81
N VAL A 145 -3.35 8.10 -0.86
CA VAL A 145 -4.03 6.95 -0.27
C VAL A 145 -5.44 6.83 -0.85
N HIS A 146 -5.78 5.66 -1.35
CA HIS A 146 -7.04 5.38 -2.05
C HIS A 146 -7.86 4.39 -1.22
N PHE A 147 -8.98 4.85 -0.68
CA PHE A 147 -9.98 3.99 -0.05
C PHE A 147 -10.95 3.47 -1.09
N VAL A 148 -11.04 2.15 -1.26
CA VAL A 148 -11.93 1.51 -2.22
C VAL A 148 -12.97 0.68 -1.48
N SER A 149 -14.24 1.05 -1.57
CA SER A 149 -15.33 0.31 -0.93
C SER A 149 -15.65 -0.96 -1.74
N ILE A 150 -15.40 -2.14 -1.17
CA ILE A 150 -15.70 -3.44 -1.78
C ILE A 150 -16.61 -4.23 -0.84
N ARG A 151 -17.53 -5.03 -1.39
CA ARG A 151 -18.51 -5.77 -0.58
C ARG A 151 -17.84 -6.82 0.31
N LYS A 152 -16.88 -7.58 -0.23
CA LYS A 152 -16.15 -8.61 0.51
C LYS A 152 -14.66 -8.55 0.21
N VAL A 153 -13.85 -8.64 1.26
CA VAL A 153 -12.39 -8.74 1.16
C VAL A 153 -11.93 -9.85 2.09
N ASP A 154 -11.12 -10.76 1.54
CA ASP A 154 -10.44 -11.79 2.31
C ASP A 154 -8.95 -11.43 2.41
N THR A 155 -8.37 -11.63 3.59
CA THR A 155 -6.91 -11.64 3.80
C THR A 155 -6.43 -13.09 3.90
N GLY A 156 -5.15 -13.32 3.69
CA GLY A 156 -4.58 -14.65 3.84
C GLY A 156 -3.14 -14.63 4.32
N TRP A 157 -2.73 -15.75 4.91
CA TRP A 157 -1.42 -15.88 5.52
C TRP A 157 -0.93 -17.33 5.52
N TRP A 158 0.37 -17.50 5.71
CA TRP A 158 0.96 -18.81 5.94
C TRP A 158 1.07 -19.06 7.45
N GLU A 159 0.57 -20.21 7.87
CA GLU A 159 0.65 -20.69 9.25
C GLU A 159 1.33 -22.04 9.29
N ARG A 160 2.07 -22.31 10.38
CA ARG A 160 2.79 -23.57 10.54
C ARG A 160 1.92 -24.53 11.34
N GLY A 161 1.58 -25.66 10.72
CA GLY A 161 0.85 -26.74 11.38
C GLY A 161 1.69 -27.43 12.45
N SER A 162 1.03 -28.26 13.27
CA SER A 162 1.69 -29.09 14.29
C SER A 162 2.66 -30.13 13.69
N ASP A 163 2.45 -30.51 12.44
CA ASP A 163 3.33 -31.35 11.62
C ASP A 163 4.56 -30.59 11.08
N GLY A 164 4.67 -29.29 11.39
CA GLY A 164 5.72 -28.41 10.94
C GLY A 164 5.58 -27.95 9.48
N ALA A 165 4.52 -28.34 8.77
CA ALA A 165 4.26 -27.95 7.39
C ALA A 165 3.57 -26.57 7.31
N TRP A 166 3.85 -25.81 6.25
CA TRP A 166 3.18 -24.55 5.98
C TRP A 166 1.81 -24.78 5.34
N ARG A 167 0.77 -24.15 5.90
CA ARG A 167 -0.60 -24.15 5.39
C ARG A 167 -1.05 -22.73 5.13
N TYR A 168 -1.81 -22.55 4.07
CA TYR A 168 -2.27 -21.23 3.66
C TYR A 168 -3.70 -21.03 4.15
N GLU A 169 -3.87 -20.08 5.06
CA GLU A 169 -5.13 -19.74 5.70
C GLU A 169 -5.70 -18.45 5.13
N THR A 170 -7.03 -18.30 5.22
CA THR A 170 -7.73 -17.09 4.76
C THR A 170 -8.88 -16.74 5.69
N ALA A 171 -9.09 -15.45 5.93
CA ALA A 171 -10.24 -14.95 6.68
C ALA A 171 -10.84 -13.71 6.02
N GLY A 172 -12.16 -13.55 6.17
CA GLY A 172 -12.85 -12.32 5.80
C GLY A 172 -12.46 -11.18 6.73
N THR A 173 -12.23 -9.99 6.17
CA THR A 173 -11.86 -8.80 6.95
C THR A 173 -12.75 -7.60 6.61
N SER A 174 -12.97 -6.77 7.62
CA SER A 174 -13.69 -5.50 7.48
C SER A 174 -12.93 -4.50 6.61
N ALA A 175 -11.60 -4.50 6.66
CA ALA A 175 -10.76 -3.67 5.82
C ALA A 175 -9.43 -4.38 5.55
N CYS A 176 -8.79 -4.05 4.44
CA CYS A 176 -7.49 -4.62 4.11
C CYS A 176 -6.62 -3.56 3.46
N SER A 177 -5.53 -3.23 4.14
CA SER A 177 -4.37 -2.57 3.57
C SER A 177 -3.46 -3.62 2.91
N PHE A 178 -2.80 -3.22 1.82
CA PHE A 178 -1.76 -4.03 1.16
C PHE A 178 -0.39 -3.37 1.38
N PRO A 179 0.20 -3.49 2.58
CA PRO A 179 1.24 -2.58 3.00
C PRO A 179 2.61 -2.90 2.40
N PRO A 180 3.41 -1.88 2.04
CA PRO A 180 4.74 -2.07 1.46
C PRO A 180 5.65 -3.00 2.25
N TYR A 181 5.55 -3.08 3.58
CA TYR A 181 6.38 -4.00 4.36
C TYR A 181 6.19 -5.49 4.03
N MET A 182 5.02 -5.91 3.51
CA MET A 182 4.75 -7.29 3.04
C MET A 182 4.97 -7.45 1.53
N PHE A 183 4.63 -6.43 0.76
CA PHE A 183 4.55 -6.52 -0.70
C PHE A 183 5.77 -5.93 -1.43
N ALA A 184 6.57 -5.13 -0.73
CA ALA A 184 7.70 -4.39 -1.27
C ALA A 184 7.37 -3.77 -2.65
N ASP A 185 8.19 -4.05 -3.64
CA ASP A 185 8.05 -3.59 -5.01
C ASP A 185 7.07 -4.40 -5.88
N ARG A 186 6.53 -5.51 -5.38
CA ARG A 186 5.61 -6.41 -6.12
C ARG A 186 4.20 -5.84 -6.28
N ILE A 187 3.89 -4.74 -5.62
CA ILE A 187 2.73 -3.91 -5.97
C ILE A 187 3.22 -2.74 -6.81
N PRO A 188 2.63 -2.50 -8.00
CA PRO A 188 2.93 -1.32 -8.81
C PRO A 188 2.83 -0.05 -7.97
N ALA A 189 3.80 0.86 -8.08
CA ALA A 189 3.94 2.02 -7.19
C ALA A 189 2.63 2.78 -6.95
N ARG A 190 1.86 3.05 -8.00
CA ARG A 190 0.56 3.73 -7.94
C ARG A 190 -0.57 3.00 -7.20
N LEU A 191 -0.43 1.69 -6.98
CA LEU A 191 -1.41 0.87 -6.26
C LEU A 191 -1.00 0.65 -4.80
N ARG A 192 0.19 1.11 -4.38
CA ARG A 192 0.68 0.91 -3.01
C ARG A 192 -0.11 1.70 -1.98
N GLY A 193 -0.81 2.76 -2.39
CA GLY A 193 -1.70 3.56 -1.52
C GLY A 193 -3.09 2.96 -1.30
N VAL A 194 -3.42 1.79 -1.88
CA VAL A 194 -4.78 1.25 -1.79
C VAL A 194 -5.08 0.63 -0.44
N ILE A 195 -6.21 1.04 0.13
CA ILE A 195 -6.88 0.44 1.29
C ILE A 195 -8.30 0.07 0.86
N THR A 196 -8.72 -1.15 1.19
CA THR A 196 -10.07 -1.62 0.89
C THR A 196 -10.97 -1.52 2.10
N LEU A 197 -12.23 -1.14 1.89
CA LEU A 197 -13.23 -0.94 2.91
C LEU A 197 -14.42 -1.88 2.66
N SER A 198 -14.71 -2.78 3.59
CA SER A 198 -15.83 -3.72 3.56
C SER A 198 -16.75 -3.52 4.78
N SER A 199 -17.60 -4.49 5.13
CA SER A 199 -18.54 -4.37 6.27
C SER A 199 -17.82 -4.03 7.58
N GLY A 200 -18.35 -3.09 8.37
CA GLY A 200 -17.78 -2.71 9.66
C GLY A 200 -16.55 -1.78 9.62
N SER A 201 -15.99 -1.50 8.43
CA SER A 201 -14.78 -0.66 8.30
C SER A 201 -14.96 0.84 8.49
N ALA A 202 -16.21 1.31 8.57
CA ALA A 202 -16.49 2.73 8.74
C ALA A 202 -16.21 3.24 10.17
N ALA A 203 -15.85 2.36 11.11
CA ALA A 203 -15.36 2.82 12.41
C ALA A 203 -14.05 3.61 12.21
N SER A 204 -14.00 4.83 12.76
CA SER A 204 -12.87 5.76 12.61
C SER A 204 -11.54 5.11 13.00
N ARG A 205 -11.57 4.22 14.00
CA ARG A 205 -10.42 3.44 14.46
C ARG A 205 -9.94 2.41 13.42
N THR A 206 -10.85 1.70 12.76
CA THR A 206 -10.48 0.75 11.70
C THR A 206 -9.84 1.50 10.53
N LEU A 207 -10.44 2.61 10.10
CA LEU A 207 -9.84 3.47 9.08
C LEU A 207 -8.45 3.96 9.49
N ALA A 208 -8.30 4.41 10.73
CA ALA A 208 -7.02 4.89 11.25
C ALA A 208 -5.96 3.78 11.31
N HIS A 209 -6.36 2.56 11.66
CA HIS A 209 -5.48 1.39 11.72
C HIS A 209 -4.91 1.05 10.34
N GLU A 210 -5.80 0.91 9.34
CA GLU A 210 -5.38 0.61 7.97
C GLU A 210 -4.55 1.73 7.36
N LEU A 211 -4.88 2.98 7.70
CA LEU A 211 -4.07 4.13 7.31
C LEU A 211 -2.70 4.08 7.97
N GLY A 212 -2.61 3.66 9.24
CA GLY A 212 -1.36 3.44 9.96
C GLY A 212 -0.47 2.41 9.26
N HIS A 213 -1.01 1.28 8.80
CA HIS A 213 -0.26 0.29 8.01
C HIS A 213 0.33 0.87 6.71
N LYS A 214 -0.24 1.95 6.15
CA LYS A 214 0.31 2.64 4.97
C LYS A 214 1.28 3.75 5.33
N LEU A 215 0.90 4.61 6.27
CA LEU A 215 1.66 5.82 6.58
C LEU A 215 2.87 5.50 7.46
N ILE A 216 2.69 4.68 8.49
CA ILE A 216 3.76 4.24 9.40
C ILE A 216 4.54 3.08 8.76
N ASN A 217 3.85 2.25 7.96
CA ASN A 217 4.39 1.10 7.23
C ASN A 217 4.92 -0.02 8.15
N VAL A 218 4.05 -0.50 9.02
CA VAL A 218 4.36 -1.46 10.08
C VAL A 218 3.24 -2.47 10.21
N SER A 219 3.53 -3.68 10.69
CA SER A 219 2.47 -4.63 11.07
C SER A 219 1.92 -4.29 12.45
N HIS A 220 1.32 -5.25 13.15
CA HIS A 220 0.88 -4.99 14.51
C HIS A 220 2.11 -4.92 15.42
N GLU A 221 2.52 -3.70 15.79
CA GLU A 221 3.60 -3.38 16.72
C GLU A 221 3.19 -2.19 17.61
N GLY A 222 3.84 -2.05 18.76
CA GLY A 222 3.57 -0.96 19.70
C GLY A 222 4.50 -1.01 20.90
N VAL A 223 4.15 -0.28 21.95
CA VAL A 223 4.97 -0.21 23.17
C VAL A 223 5.15 -1.60 23.78
N GLY A 224 6.41 -2.05 23.86
CA GLY A 224 6.79 -3.36 24.38
C GLY A 224 6.31 -4.55 23.54
N ARG A 225 5.95 -4.33 22.26
CA ARG A 225 5.41 -5.36 21.37
C ARG A 225 6.14 -5.36 20.04
N ASP A 226 6.77 -6.49 19.72
CA ASP A 226 7.41 -6.69 18.43
C ASP A 226 6.38 -6.90 17.31
N PRO A 227 6.75 -6.68 16.04
CA PRO A 227 5.89 -6.90 14.89
C PRO A 227 5.32 -8.32 14.79
N GLN A 228 3.99 -8.45 14.72
CA GLN A 228 3.29 -9.75 14.64
C GLN A 228 2.03 -9.71 13.76
N GLY A 229 1.44 -10.90 13.55
CA GLY A 229 0.23 -11.11 12.76
C GLY A 229 -1.05 -10.64 13.43
N GLU A 230 -1.34 -11.03 14.66
CA GLU A 230 -2.46 -10.48 15.45
C GLU A 230 -1.97 -10.20 16.88
N GLN A 231 -2.25 -9.01 17.40
CA GLN A 231 -1.94 -8.65 18.78
C GLN A 231 -3.06 -7.78 19.35
N TRP A 232 -3.35 -7.95 20.64
CA TRP A 232 -4.41 -7.22 21.33
C TRP A 232 -3.82 -6.36 22.46
N GLY A 233 -4.32 -5.14 22.57
CA GLY A 233 -3.84 -4.16 23.54
C GLY A 233 -4.77 -2.95 23.69
N PRO A 234 -4.72 -2.26 24.84
CA PRO A 234 -5.68 -1.20 25.14
C PRO A 234 -5.33 0.15 24.50
N ASP A 235 -4.05 0.44 24.23
CA ASP A 235 -3.59 1.84 24.08
C ASP A 235 -3.15 2.24 22.67
N ASP A 236 -2.49 1.35 21.92
CA ASP A 236 -1.79 1.72 20.68
C ASP A 236 -2.63 1.51 19.41
N LEU A 237 -2.48 2.42 18.44
CA LEU A 237 -3.22 2.42 17.17
C LEU A 237 -2.90 1.19 16.33
N MET A 238 -1.65 0.72 16.33
CA MET A 238 -1.22 -0.39 15.49
C MET A 238 -1.46 -1.76 16.11
N ILE A 239 -2.10 -1.85 17.28
CA ILE A 239 -2.49 -3.11 17.92
C ILE A 239 -4.02 -3.22 17.89
N TYR A 240 -4.59 -4.43 17.83
CA TYR A 240 -6.04 -4.58 17.92
C TYR A 240 -6.56 -4.18 19.31
N GLY A 241 -7.71 -3.51 19.33
CA GLY A 241 -8.32 -2.98 20.54
C GLY A 241 -8.88 -1.58 20.32
N ARG A 242 -9.06 -0.85 21.42
CA ARG A 242 -9.66 0.50 21.41
C ARG A 242 -8.63 1.63 21.34
N GLY A 243 -7.35 1.31 21.51
CA GLY A 243 -6.28 2.28 21.66
C GLY A 243 -5.99 3.08 20.40
N THR A 244 -5.78 4.39 20.52
CA THR A 244 -5.57 5.30 19.38
C THR A 244 -4.20 5.95 19.38
N ARG A 245 -3.32 5.58 20.31
CA ARG A 245 -2.03 6.22 20.49
C ARG A 245 -1.07 5.84 19.36
N ILE A 246 -0.40 6.85 18.81
CA ILE A 246 0.76 6.66 17.94
C ILE A 246 1.99 7.07 18.76
N PRO A 247 2.72 6.12 19.36
CA PRO A 247 3.84 6.41 20.25
C PRO A 247 5.11 6.82 19.48
N ALA A 248 6.08 7.39 20.18
CA ALA A 248 7.34 7.92 19.63
C ALA A 248 8.55 7.23 20.26
N GLY A 249 9.72 7.42 19.66
CA GLY A 249 10.99 6.92 20.18
C GLY A 249 11.10 5.39 20.14
N ALA A 250 12.21 4.88 20.68
CA ALA A 250 12.50 3.44 20.69
C ALA A 250 11.42 2.64 21.44
N GLU A 251 10.90 3.17 22.54
CA GLU A 251 9.82 2.56 23.32
C GLU A 251 8.53 2.41 22.50
N GLY A 252 8.19 3.43 21.70
CA GLY A 252 7.07 3.42 20.75
C GLY A 252 7.39 2.83 19.37
N ARG A 253 8.56 2.17 19.23
CA ARG A 253 9.15 1.66 17.98
C ARG A 253 9.09 2.63 16.79
N PHE A 254 9.39 3.89 17.07
CA PHE A 254 9.62 4.94 16.08
C PHE A 254 8.42 5.24 15.15
N GLN A 255 7.18 4.96 15.58
CA GLN A 255 6.02 5.14 14.70
C GLN A 255 5.85 6.59 14.23
N ARG A 256 6.03 7.59 15.12
CA ARG A 256 5.98 9.00 14.73
C ARG A 256 7.11 9.42 13.80
N GLU A 257 8.30 8.87 14.00
CA GLU A 257 9.49 9.13 13.21
C GLU A 257 9.35 8.53 11.80
N ARG A 258 8.72 7.35 11.68
CA ARG A 258 8.38 6.75 10.38
C ARG A 258 7.37 7.59 9.61
N LEU A 259 6.40 8.21 10.28
CA LEU A 259 5.49 9.17 9.63
C LEU A 259 6.27 10.33 8.98
N GLN A 260 7.36 10.81 9.58
CA GLN A 260 8.18 11.87 8.97
C GLN A 260 8.79 11.47 7.64
N LYS A 261 8.89 10.18 7.35
CA LYS A 261 9.55 9.61 6.18
C LYS A 261 8.59 8.96 5.19
N SER A 262 7.30 8.91 5.50
CA SER A 262 6.31 8.23 4.66
C SER A 262 6.18 8.87 3.28
N PRO A 263 6.29 8.12 2.17
CA PRO A 263 6.14 8.66 0.82
C PRO A 263 4.71 9.09 0.49
N PHE A 264 3.74 8.75 1.34
CA PHE A 264 2.34 9.19 1.25
C PHE A 264 2.07 10.52 1.96
N LEU A 265 3.12 11.12 2.55
CA LEU A 265 3.02 12.38 3.27
C LEU A 265 3.86 13.46 2.59
N TYR A 266 3.30 14.67 2.59
CA TYR A 266 3.95 15.86 2.05
C TYR A 266 3.79 17.04 2.99
N ARG A 267 4.58 18.10 2.77
CA ARG A 267 4.39 19.42 3.39
C ARG A 267 4.11 20.44 2.32
N THR A 268 3.20 21.37 2.58
CA THR A 268 3.04 22.54 1.72
C THR A 268 4.05 23.61 2.12
N VAL A 269 5.00 23.93 1.26
CA VAL A 269 6.03 24.95 1.47
C VAL A 269 5.92 25.98 0.36
N ALA A 270 5.66 27.24 0.71
CA ALA A 270 5.43 28.33 -0.26
C ALA A 270 4.36 28.00 -1.33
N GLY A 271 3.28 27.33 -0.92
CA GLY A 271 2.18 26.91 -1.82
C GLY A 271 2.43 25.61 -2.58
N GLU A 272 3.66 25.09 -2.59
CA GLU A 272 4.01 23.86 -3.30
C GLU A 272 4.01 22.63 -2.40
N ARG A 273 3.55 21.50 -2.92
CA ARG A 273 3.61 20.22 -2.20
C ARG A 273 5.00 19.61 -2.33
N ARG A 274 5.69 19.43 -1.20
CA ARG A 274 6.97 18.72 -1.10
C ARG A 274 6.74 17.36 -0.46
N PHE A 275 6.74 16.33 -1.30
CA PHE A 275 6.58 14.94 -0.88
C PHE A 275 7.88 14.38 -0.30
N ASN A 276 7.76 13.44 0.63
CA ASN A 276 8.89 12.61 1.03
C ASN A 276 9.35 11.72 -0.14
N PRO A 277 10.64 11.34 -0.19
CA PRO A 277 11.16 10.43 -1.21
C PRO A 277 10.41 9.09 -1.23
N PRO A 278 10.28 8.44 -2.40
CA PRO A 278 9.74 7.09 -2.48
C PRO A 278 10.61 6.10 -1.73
N TYR A 279 10.02 4.96 -1.38
CA TYR A 279 10.77 3.79 -0.90
C TYR A 279 11.83 3.35 -1.90
N LYS A 280 13.06 3.13 -1.43
CA LYS A 280 14.17 2.72 -2.29
C LYS A 280 14.10 1.25 -2.67
N GLU A 281 13.66 0.42 -1.73
CA GLU A 281 13.55 -1.04 -1.87
C GLU A 281 12.09 -1.49 -1.75
N GLY A 282 11.18 -0.63 -2.20
CA GLY A 282 9.75 -0.92 -2.21
C GLY A 282 9.08 -0.88 -0.84
N GLY A 283 9.77 -0.46 0.22
CA GLY A 283 9.19 -0.18 1.52
C GLY A 283 9.09 -1.41 2.41
N HIS A 284 9.89 -2.44 2.15
CA HIS A 284 10.06 -3.52 3.11
C HIS A 284 10.64 -2.98 4.43
N TYR A 285 10.53 -3.74 5.52
CA TYR A 285 10.95 -3.28 6.84
C TYR A 285 12.45 -2.96 6.95
N TRP A 286 13.27 -3.37 5.98
CA TRP A 286 14.71 -3.07 5.84
C TRP A 286 15.05 -1.91 4.91
N ASP A 287 14.05 -1.20 4.38
CA ASP A 287 14.27 -0.16 3.38
C ASP A 287 15.19 0.93 3.98
N PRO A 288 16.23 1.39 3.26
CA PRO A 288 17.20 2.35 3.79
C PRO A 288 16.58 3.64 4.32
N ILE A 289 15.35 3.97 3.90
CA ILE A 289 14.62 5.09 4.47
C ILE A 289 14.45 4.96 6.01
N TYR A 290 14.40 3.74 6.54
CA TYR A 290 14.23 3.39 7.95
C TYR A 290 15.53 3.12 8.70
N ALA A 291 16.70 3.41 8.12
CA ALA A 291 17.98 3.22 8.79
C ALA A 291 18.01 3.90 10.18
N GLY A 292 18.30 3.11 11.21
CA GLY A 292 18.32 3.56 12.62
C GLY A 292 16.95 3.54 13.30
N LEU A 293 15.88 3.12 12.62
CA LEU A 293 14.51 3.03 13.11
C LEU A 293 13.98 1.59 13.07
N TRP A 294 14.79 0.60 13.41
CA TRP A 294 14.39 -0.83 13.36
C TRP A 294 13.86 -1.31 14.72
N ALA A 295 12.80 -2.12 14.73
CA ALA A 295 12.38 -2.84 15.96
C ALA A 295 13.19 -4.13 16.19
N GLU A 296 13.61 -4.80 15.11
CA GLU A 296 14.48 -5.98 15.13
C GLU A 296 15.64 -5.76 14.13
N GLU A 297 16.85 -6.17 14.48
CA GLU A 297 17.88 -6.43 13.47
C GLU A 297 17.66 -7.84 12.88
N PRO A 298 17.84 -8.05 11.58
CA PRO A 298 17.61 -9.34 10.97
C PRO A 298 18.82 -10.22 11.26
N PRO A 299 18.63 -11.54 11.23
CA PRO A 299 19.73 -12.44 10.95
C PRO A 299 20.44 -12.00 9.66
N LYS A 300 21.78 -11.85 9.67
CA LYS A 300 22.58 -11.40 8.51
C LYS A 300 22.23 -12.07 7.17
N ARG A 301 21.75 -13.32 7.22
CA ARG A 301 21.35 -14.12 6.04
C ARG A 301 20.04 -13.66 5.40
N GLU A 302 19.09 -13.11 6.16
CA GLU A 302 17.85 -12.55 5.61
C GLU A 302 18.11 -11.23 4.87
N ARG A 303 19.02 -10.39 5.36
CA ARG A 303 19.53 -9.21 4.60
C ARG A 303 20.08 -9.65 3.25
N ALA A 304 20.95 -10.66 3.26
CA ALA A 304 21.56 -11.18 2.03
C ALA A 304 20.52 -11.76 1.06
N ARG A 305 19.51 -12.49 1.54
CA ARG A 305 18.45 -13.06 0.68
C ARG A 305 17.50 -12.01 0.10
N VAL A 306 17.10 -11.01 0.88
CA VAL A 306 16.28 -9.90 0.36
C VAL A 306 17.07 -9.14 -0.71
N GLN A 307 18.33 -8.81 -0.44
CA GLN A 307 19.21 -8.14 -1.40
C GLN A 307 19.44 -8.98 -2.67
N GLN A 308 19.66 -10.29 -2.52
CA GLN A 308 19.87 -11.20 -3.65
C GLN A 308 18.59 -11.41 -4.47
N GLY A 309 17.43 -11.59 -3.83
CA GLY A 309 16.14 -11.72 -4.52
C GLY A 309 15.67 -10.44 -5.23
N MET A 310 16.20 -9.28 -4.86
CA MET A 310 16.03 -8.02 -5.59
C MET A 310 17.05 -7.89 -6.74
N ALA A 311 18.31 -8.30 -6.53
CA ALA A 311 19.34 -8.31 -7.56
C ALA A 311 18.99 -9.24 -8.73
N ASP A 312 18.43 -10.43 -8.45
CA ASP A 312 18.00 -11.41 -9.45
C ASP A 312 16.77 -10.97 -10.26
N ARG A 313 16.20 -9.78 -9.97
CA ARG A 313 14.97 -9.25 -10.59
C ARG A 313 15.10 -7.85 -11.17
N LEU A 314 16.30 -7.26 -11.16
CA LEU A 314 16.60 -6.19 -12.11
C LEU A 314 16.51 -6.80 -13.52
N PRO A 315 15.83 -6.14 -14.49
CA PRO A 315 15.95 -6.57 -15.87
C PRO A 315 17.44 -6.57 -16.24
N SER A 316 17.95 -7.67 -16.78
CA SER A 316 19.34 -7.79 -17.25
C SER A 316 19.68 -6.88 -18.44
N ASP A 317 18.74 -6.05 -18.88
CA ASP A 317 18.85 -5.33 -20.14
C ASP A 317 18.85 -3.82 -19.88
N ALA A 318 19.92 -3.35 -19.22
CA ALA A 318 20.47 -2.05 -19.55
C ALA A 318 21.63 -2.33 -20.50
N GLU A 319 21.36 -2.31 -21.81
CA GLU A 319 22.42 -2.21 -22.81
C GLU A 319 23.32 -1.01 -22.45
N PRO A 320 24.64 -1.18 -22.41
CA PRO A 320 25.53 -0.05 -22.26
C PRO A 320 25.49 0.73 -23.57
N ASP A 321 24.94 1.94 -23.52
CA ASP A 321 25.00 2.92 -24.60
C ASP A 321 26.45 3.39 -24.75
N HIS A 322 27.25 2.56 -25.44
CA HIS A 322 28.61 2.87 -25.85
C HIS A 322 28.59 3.39 -27.29
N ALA A 323 28.47 4.72 -27.42
CA ALA A 323 29.04 5.41 -28.56
C ALA A 323 29.49 6.82 -28.15
N SER A 324 30.75 6.93 -27.74
CA SER A 324 31.47 8.21 -27.73
C SER A 324 31.57 8.77 -29.16
N PRO A 325 31.51 10.10 -29.34
CA PRO A 325 31.73 10.72 -30.63
C PRO A 325 33.22 10.69 -30.95
N ARG A 326 33.61 9.95 -31.99
CA ARG A 326 34.92 10.15 -32.63
C ARG A 326 34.86 11.46 -33.42
N GLY A 327 35.52 12.47 -32.89
CA GLY A 327 35.98 13.61 -33.70
C GLY A 327 36.88 13.11 -34.83
N GLY A 328 36.60 13.57 -36.04
CA GLY A 328 37.52 13.43 -37.17
C GLY A 328 38.66 14.44 -37.08
N PRO A 329 39.80 14.16 -37.75
CA PRO A 329 40.69 15.20 -38.20
C PRO A 329 40.65 15.32 -39.74
N ARG A 330 40.66 16.58 -40.17
CA ARG A 330 40.86 17.15 -41.53
C ARG A 330 39.64 17.29 -42.42
#